data_AF-A0AAU9IKX8-F1
#
_entry.id   AF-A0AAU9IKX8-F1
#
_cell.length_a   1.000
_cell.length_b   1.000
_cell.length_c   1.000
_cell.angle_alpha   90.00
_cell.angle_beta   90.00
_cell.angle_gamma   90.00
#
_symmetry.space_group_name_H-M   'P 1'
#
loop_
_entity.id
_entity.type
_entity.pdbx_description
1 polymer ?
#
loop_
_entity_poly.entity_id
_entity_poly.type
_entity_poly.pdbx_seq_one_letter_code
_entity_poly.pdbx_strand_id
1 'polypeptide(L)'
;MLDFIDLQVIRIEGIEYDPADLSVSLITDSKCIGKVYPLSQANEMNPIRIPSLCYLQFVTKIVSHQEQIISSVTLQTQILPKEGYQWVPLFQCSNDLIYSFPKEIGPIKLLIYIKSKRPLSPVQEITENSEQGSEINSSMTFREETMPELKFSNGSIDEKEREEKQAYYSLRIIELEQTIQRDRFNFNEELIRSGQEYKKAIDQISIELEIYKAKSKNFQKLIDEFKEENEELRAKLEQEKEKTNAAEENLQKNILKSKMSENSLLKILEKKDADLFDLRDQIKVLKNENQELQDRNKIIQNQKCSVQTKLSPSLKNSGTKSNKENTQKKIALMSQKNQSKLKMTLIKH
;
A
#
# COMPACT_ATOMS: atom_id res chain seq x y z
N MET A 1 36.58 9.76 25.64
CA MET A 1 35.54 8.89 26.23
C MET A 1 34.31 8.97 25.33
N LEU A 2 33.65 7.85 25.05
CA LEU A 2 32.35 7.88 24.37
C LEU A 2 31.32 8.40 25.37
N ASP A 3 30.69 9.53 25.05
CA ASP A 3 29.56 10.03 25.82
C ASP A 3 28.33 9.15 25.56
N PHE A 4 27.53 8.93 26.59
CA PHE A 4 26.33 8.10 26.51
C PHE A 4 25.10 8.87 26.97
N ILE A 5 23.96 8.52 26.41
CA ILE A 5 22.64 9.06 26.74
C ILE A 5 21.79 7.91 27.28
N ASP A 6 21.14 8.12 28.43
CA ASP A 6 20.14 7.20 28.95
C ASP A 6 18.78 7.60 28.38
N LEU A 7 18.16 6.70 27.62
CA LEU A 7 16.85 6.89 27.00
C LEU A 7 15.81 5.99 27.62
N GLN A 8 14.59 6.50 27.75
CA GLN A 8 13.45 5.73 28.16
C GLN A 8 12.25 6.02 27.28
N VAL A 9 11.56 4.97 26.86
CA VAL A 9 10.26 5.07 26.19
C VAL A 9 9.17 5.10 27.25
N ILE A 10 8.34 6.15 27.23
CA ILE A 10 7.27 6.35 28.22
C ILE A 10 5.95 5.83 27.69
N ARG A 11 5.51 6.33 26.52
CA ARG A 11 4.22 5.96 25.92
C ARG A 11 4.19 6.19 24.41
N ILE A 12 3.22 5.56 23.74
CA ILE A 12 2.92 5.75 22.32
C ILE A 12 1.47 6.22 22.18
N GLU A 13 1.22 7.14 21.25
CA GLU A 13 -0.11 7.62 20.88
C GLU A 13 -0.34 7.50 19.37
N GLY A 14 -1.62 7.40 18.98
CA GLY A 14 -2.04 7.43 17.58
C GLY A 14 -1.93 6.12 16.81
N ILE A 15 -1.71 5.00 17.50
CA ILE A 15 -1.70 3.66 16.92
C ILE A 15 -2.98 2.91 17.34
N GLU A 16 -3.65 2.27 16.38
CA GLU A 16 -4.89 1.48 16.59
C GLU A 16 -4.62 0.10 17.25
N TYR A 17 -3.78 0.06 18.28
CA TYR A 17 -3.47 -1.15 19.04
C TYR A 17 -3.36 -0.82 20.53
N ASP A 18 -3.66 -1.79 21.39
CA ASP A 18 -3.45 -1.64 22.83
C ASP A 18 -1.93 -1.42 23.10
N PRO A 19 -1.53 -0.39 23.88
CA PRO A 19 -0.14 -0.21 24.29
C PRO A 19 0.53 -1.45 24.87
N ALA A 20 -0.23 -2.35 25.50
CA ALA A 20 0.27 -3.63 26.03
C ALA A 20 0.73 -4.61 24.92
N ASP A 21 0.16 -4.50 23.72
CA ASP A 21 0.46 -5.34 22.57
C ASP A 21 1.56 -4.75 21.68
N LEU A 22 2.14 -3.61 22.08
CA LEU A 22 3.17 -2.91 21.32
C LEU A 22 4.55 -3.14 21.93
N SER A 23 5.54 -3.19 21.07
CA SER A 23 6.94 -3.16 21.45
C SER A 23 7.73 -2.20 20.58
N VAL A 24 8.67 -1.48 21.20
CA VAL A 24 9.58 -0.56 20.54
C VAL A 24 10.98 -1.13 20.61
N SER A 25 11.55 -1.44 19.46
CA SER A 25 12.96 -1.79 19.35
C SER A 25 13.77 -0.52 19.08
N LEU A 26 14.86 -0.35 19.84
CA LEU A 26 15.85 0.69 19.61
C LEU A 26 17.03 0.07 18.85
N ILE A 27 17.29 0.59 17.66
CA ILE A 27 18.33 0.11 16.76
C ILE A 27 19.33 1.25 16.54
N THR A 28 20.62 0.96 16.67
CA THR A 28 21.69 1.90 16.32
C THR A 28 22.68 1.21 15.39
N ASP A 29 23.12 1.88 14.33
CA ASP A 29 24.13 1.34 13.40
C ASP A 29 23.82 -0.11 12.97
N SER A 30 22.55 -0.38 12.65
CA SER A 30 22.02 -1.69 12.26
C SER A 30 22.05 -2.79 13.34
N LYS A 31 22.26 -2.44 14.61
CA LYS A 31 22.18 -3.36 15.75
C LYS A 31 21.07 -2.98 16.72
N CYS A 32 20.22 -3.95 17.07
CA CYS A 32 19.24 -3.78 18.13
C CYS A 32 19.95 -3.68 19.49
N ILE A 33 19.85 -2.53 20.16
CA ILE A 33 20.41 -2.30 21.49
C ILE A 33 19.44 -2.77 22.58
N GLY A 34 18.14 -2.65 22.34
CA GLY A 34 17.15 -3.06 23.33
C GLY A 34 15.73 -3.00 22.79
N LYS A 35 14.85 -3.70 23.51
CA LYS A 35 13.41 -3.73 23.25
C LYS A 35 12.70 -3.22 24.50
N VAL A 36 11.85 -2.22 24.33
CA VAL A 36 11.07 -1.61 25.40
C VAL A 36 9.60 -1.84 25.09
N TYR A 37 8.83 -2.10 26.14
CA TYR A 37 7.37 -2.15 26.07
C TYR A 37 6.86 -0.81 26.59
N PRO A 38 6.02 -0.08 25.83
CA PRO A 38 5.41 1.15 26.29
C PRO A 38 4.71 0.89 27.63
N LEU A 39 5.01 1.70 28.63
CA LEU A 39 4.57 1.43 30.00
C LEU A 39 3.04 1.57 30.08
N SER A 40 2.34 0.51 30.48
CA SER A 40 1.11 0.69 31.26
C SER A 40 1.55 1.15 32.67
N GLN A 41 0.74 1.96 33.33
CA GLN A 41 1.09 2.89 34.42
C GLN A 41 1.82 2.34 35.69
N ALA A 42 2.31 1.08 35.71
CA ALA A 42 2.72 0.38 36.93
C ALA A 42 4.08 -0.37 36.90
N ASN A 43 4.95 -0.24 35.89
CA ASN A 43 6.20 -1.02 35.83
C ASN A 43 7.52 -0.21 35.88
N GLU A 44 8.54 -0.83 36.47
CA GLU A 44 9.87 -0.26 36.75
C GLU A 44 10.60 0.25 35.49
N MET A 45 11.17 1.44 35.64
CA MET A 45 11.82 2.25 34.62
C MET A 45 13.23 1.71 34.34
N ASN A 46 13.42 1.01 33.21
CA ASN A 46 14.75 0.60 32.76
C ASN A 46 15.24 1.51 31.62
N PRO A 47 16.10 2.51 31.88
CA PRO A 47 16.70 3.32 30.83
C PRO A 47 17.66 2.47 29.99
N ILE A 48 17.60 2.66 28.67
CA ILE A 48 18.55 2.08 27.72
C ILE A 48 19.66 3.08 27.47
N ARG A 49 20.90 2.64 27.68
CA ARG A 49 22.10 3.45 27.44
C ARG A 49 22.51 3.35 25.98
N ILE A 50 22.57 4.49 25.28
CA ILE A 50 22.96 4.58 23.88
C ILE A 50 24.15 5.55 23.69
N PRO A 51 24.95 5.41 22.62
CA PRO A 51 26.00 6.38 22.28
C PRO A 51 25.43 7.77 21.99
N SER A 52 26.15 8.83 22.37
CA SER A 52 25.75 10.22 22.14
C SER A 52 25.88 10.69 20.68
N LEU A 53 26.60 9.94 19.85
CA LEU A 53 26.86 10.24 18.44
C LEU A 53 26.56 8.99 17.60
N CYS A 54 25.30 8.78 17.24
CA CYS A 54 24.89 7.68 16.35
C CYS A 54 23.58 7.98 15.63
N TYR A 55 23.22 7.14 14.67
CA TYR A 55 21.86 7.07 14.16
C TYR A 55 21.04 6.14 15.05
N LEU A 56 19.95 6.68 15.59
CA LEU A 56 19.00 5.96 16.42
C LEU A 56 17.71 5.76 15.63
N GLN A 57 17.31 4.50 15.49
CA GLN A 57 16.04 4.12 14.90
C GLN A 57 15.13 3.52 15.96
N PHE A 58 13.91 4.05 16.04
CA PHE A 58 12.82 3.46 16.81
C PHE A 58 11.93 2.67 15.85
N VAL A 59 11.66 1.42 16.17
CA VAL A 59 10.79 0.55 15.35
C VAL A 59 9.68 -0.02 16.24
N THR A 60 8.44 0.30 15.90
CA THR A 60 7.25 -0.18 16.63
C THR A 60 6.68 -1.42 15.95
N LYS A 61 6.45 -2.47 16.73
CA LYS A 61 5.96 -3.78 16.27
C LYS A 61 4.89 -4.33 17.20
N ILE A 62 3.99 -5.13 16.65
CA ILE A 62 3.00 -5.89 17.43
C ILE A 62 3.73 -7.07 18.10
N VAL A 63 3.48 -7.29 19.40
CA VAL A 63 4.13 -8.36 20.17
C VAL A 63 3.82 -9.75 19.62
N SER A 64 2.58 -9.98 19.18
CA SER A 64 2.13 -11.23 18.55
C SER A 64 2.68 -11.44 17.13
N HIS A 65 2.99 -10.36 16.40
CA HIS A 65 3.47 -10.38 15.02
C HIS A 65 4.78 -9.60 14.89
N GLN A 66 5.87 -10.14 15.45
CA GLN A 66 7.17 -9.46 15.54
C GLN A 66 7.85 -9.17 14.19
N GLU A 67 7.36 -9.73 13.09
CA GLU A 67 7.87 -9.47 11.75
C GLU A 67 7.24 -8.22 11.11
N GLN A 68 6.05 -7.81 11.55
CA GLN A 68 5.34 -6.68 10.97
C GLN A 68 5.75 -5.38 11.67
N ILE A 69 6.37 -4.48 10.90
CA ILE A 69 6.67 -3.11 11.33
C ILE A 69 5.41 -2.26 11.14
N ILE A 70 4.95 -1.63 12.22
CA ILE A 70 3.79 -0.73 12.20
C ILE A 70 4.25 0.69 11.85
N SER A 71 5.32 1.13 12.50
CA SER A 71 5.89 2.45 12.29
C SER A 71 7.36 2.48 12.69
N SER A 72 8.10 3.42 12.12
CA SER A 72 9.47 3.69 12.48
C SER A 72 9.82 5.17 12.38
N VAL A 73 10.93 5.53 13.02
CA VAL A 73 11.60 6.83 12.86
C VAL A 73 13.09 6.64 13.09
N THR A 74 13.89 7.21 12.21
CA THR A 74 15.35 7.26 12.29
C THR A 74 15.77 8.70 12.55
N LEU A 75 16.66 8.92 13.51
CA LEU A 75 17.18 10.24 13.82
C LEU A 75 18.64 10.20 14.24
N GLN A 76 19.32 11.33 14.06
CA GLN A 76 20.64 11.57 14.60
C GLN A 76 20.54 11.96 16.08
N THR A 77 21.26 11.29 16.98
CA THR A 77 21.15 11.56 18.43
C THR A 77 21.51 13.00 18.82
N GLN A 78 22.23 13.74 17.97
CA GLN A 78 22.55 15.16 18.19
C GLN A 78 21.31 16.08 18.20
N ILE A 79 20.19 15.65 17.59
CA ILE A 79 18.97 16.47 17.56
C ILE A 79 18.16 16.38 18.85
N LEU A 80 18.46 15.39 19.70
CA LEU A 80 17.75 15.17 20.97
C LEU A 80 18.08 16.31 21.96
N PRO A 81 17.09 16.76 22.78
CA PRO A 81 17.39 17.68 23.87
C PRO A 81 18.31 17.03 24.89
N LYS A 82 19.03 17.87 25.66
CA LYS A 82 20.01 17.40 26.66
C LYS A 82 19.37 16.57 27.77
N GLU A 83 18.19 16.96 28.22
CA GLU A 83 17.43 16.26 29.26
C GLU A 83 15.94 16.58 29.11
N GLY A 84 15.10 15.68 29.60
CA GLY A 84 13.65 15.90 29.73
C GLY A 84 12.81 15.03 28.79
N TYR A 85 11.53 15.38 28.71
CA TYR A 85 10.55 14.69 27.88
C TYR A 85 10.53 15.26 26.47
N GLN A 86 10.52 14.37 25.48
CA GLN A 86 10.46 14.74 24.07
C GLN A 86 9.45 13.87 23.33
N TRP A 87 8.59 14.51 22.54
CA TRP A 87 7.74 13.82 21.58
C TRP A 87 8.50 13.59 20.28
N VAL A 88 8.48 12.35 19.81
CA VAL A 88 9.11 11.93 18.55
C VAL A 88 8.02 11.47 17.59
N PRO A 89 7.94 12.02 16.36
CA PRO A 89 6.97 11.56 15.37
C PRO A 89 7.32 10.14 14.91
N LEU A 90 6.29 9.34 14.61
CA LEU A 90 6.44 8.00 14.03
C LEU A 90 5.80 7.97 12.64
N PHE A 91 6.44 7.27 11.70
CA PHE A 91 6.00 7.20 10.31
C PHE A 91 5.65 5.76 9.91
N GLN A 92 4.59 5.57 9.14
CA GLN A 92 4.15 4.26 8.64
C GLN A 92 4.80 3.86 7.29
N CYS A 93 5.58 4.75 6.66
CA CYS A 93 6.10 4.57 5.30
C CYS A 93 7.62 4.89 5.19
N SER A 94 8.21 4.54 4.04
CA SER A 94 9.64 4.40 3.74
C SER A 94 10.54 5.65 3.83
N ASN A 95 10.10 6.76 4.42
CA ASN A 95 10.91 7.94 4.70
C ASN A 95 10.80 8.30 6.19
N ASP A 96 11.50 7.53 7.01
CA ASP A 96 11.43 7.64 8.48
C ASP A 96 12.56 8.51 9.07
N LEU A 97 13.46 9.06 8.24
CA LEU A 97 14.62 9.84 8.67
C LEU A 97 14.26 11.31 8.94
N ILE A 98 14.54 11.78 10.16
CA ILE A 98 14.39 13.17 10.56
C ILE A 98 15.74 13.81 10.92
N TYR A 99 15.91 15.07 10.51
CA TYR A 99 17.08 15.91 10.82
C TYR A 99 16.77 17.01 11.83
N SER A 100 15.49 17.25 12.12
CA SER A 100 15.01 18.19 13.14
C SER A 100 13.61 17.81 13.59
N PHE A 101 13.22 18.21 14.80
CA PHE A 101 11.86 17.98 15.28
C PHE A 101 10.87 18.92 14.57
N PRO A 102 9.76 18.39 14.03
CA PRO A 102 8.75 19.22 13.39
C PRO A 102 8.04 20.11 14.42
N LYS A 103 7.63 21.32 14.00
CA LYS A 103 6.87 22.24 14.85
C LYS A 103 5.51 21.67 15.27
N GLU A 104 4.90 20.89 14.37
CA GLU A 104 3.65 20.17 14.62
C GLU A 104 3.95 18.67 14.56
N ILE A 105 3.68 17.98 15.67
CA ILE A 105 3.86 16.54 15.75
C ILE A 105 2.58 15.88 15.27
N GLY A 106 2.72 14.99 14.29
CA GLY A 106 1.60 14.23 13.71
C GLY A 106 0.87 13.35 14.74
N PRO A 107 -0.22 12.69 14.30
CA PRO A 107 -1.07 11.92 15.19
C PRO A 107 -0.34 10.73 15.83
N ILE A 108 0.58 10.10 15.10
CA ILE A 108 1.35 8.95 15.57
C ILE A 108 2.67 9.43 16.15
N LYS A 109 2.89 9.19 17.45
CA LYS A 109 4.03 9.75 18.17
C LYS A 109 4.42 8.93 19.40
N LEU A 110 5.69 9.04 19.73
CA LEU A 110 6.37 8.37 20.84
C LEU A 110 6.82 9.42 21.86
N LEU A 111 6.50 9.23 23.14
CA LEU A 111 7.06 10.04 24.22
C LEU A 111 8.30 9.34 24.77
N ILE A 112 9.43 10.02 24.72
CA ILE A 112 10.68 9.56 25.32
C ILE A 112 11.10 10.49 26.46
N TYR A 113 11.81 9.93 27.44
CA TYR A 113 12.53 10.68 28.46
C TYR A 113 14.03 10.49 28.23
N ILE A 114 14.76 11.60 28.21
CA ILE A 114 16.20 11.64 27.97
C ILE A 114 16.89 12.08 29.25
N LYS A 115 17.88 11.32 29.68
CA LYS A 115 18.77 11.68 30.78
C LYS A 115 20.21 11.64 30.29
N SER A 116 20.77 12.79 29.95
CA SER A 116 22.19 12.89 29.67
C SER A 116 22.96 12.95 30.99
N LYS A 117 23.76 11.92 31.28
CA LYS A 117 24.75 11.99 32.37
C LYS A 117 25.91 12.86 31.90
N ARG A 118 25.79 14.18 31.99
CA ARG A 118 27.00 14.98 32.17
C ARG A 118 27.49 14.71 33.59
N PRO A 119 28.77 14.37 33.83
CA PRO A 119 29.31 14.61 35.15
C PRO A 119 29.07 16.08 35.43
N LEU A 120 28.30 16.38 36.47
CA LEU A 120 28.31 17.72 37.03
C LEU A 120 29.80 18.01 37.26
N SER A 121 30.36 18.99 36.54
CA SER A 121 31.67 19.49 36.93
C SER A 121 31.52 19.89 38.39
N PRO A 122 32.50 19.59 39.27
CA PRO A 122 32.42 19.96 40.67
C PRO A 122 31.96 21.41 40.74
N VAL A 123 30.81 21.65 41.38
CA VAL A 123 30.39 23.00 41.70
C VAL A 123 31.47 23.50 42.64
N GLN A 124 32.38 24.33 42.14
CA GLN A 124 33.19 25.15 43.02
C GLN A 124 32.19 25.98 43.82
N GLU A 125 32.17 25.77 45.14
CA GLU A 125 31.43 26.64 46.04
C GLU A 125 31.89 28.07 45.76
N ILE A 126 31.01 28.87 45.15
CA ILE A 126 31.23 30.28 44.94
C ILE A 126 31.17 30.90 46.34
N THR A 127 32.32 30.97 47.00
CA THR A 127 32.54 32.02 47.98
C THR A 127 32.45 33.33 47.19
N GLU A 128 31.57 34.22 47.66
CA GLU A 128 31.33 35.55 47.11
C GLU A 128 32.66 36.26 46.85
N ASN A 129 33.07 36.31 45.58
CA ASN A 129 34.08 37.21 45.01
C ASN A 129 34.01 37.07 43.47
N SER A 130 32.84 37.40 42.90
CA SER A 130 32.61 37.40 41.46
C SER A 130 32.52 38.84 40.96
N GLU A 131 33.66 39.50 40.81
CA GLU A 131 33.83 40.55 39.79
C GLU A 131 35.27 40.47 39.27
N GLN A 132 35.44 39.76 38.15
CA GLN A 132 36.46 39.92 37.11
C GLN A 132 36.85 38.54 36.56
N GLY A 133 36.30 38.18 35.42
CA GLY A 133 36.56 36.87 34.83
C GLY A 133 35.91 36.67 33.46
N SER A 134 36.02 37.64 32.56
CA SER A 134 35.89 37.36 31.14
C SER A 134 36.99 38.08 30.40
N GLU A 135 38.10 37.38 30.15
CA GLU A 135 38.79 37.43 28.87
C GLU A 135 39.86 36.32 28.79
N ILE A 136 39.56 35.37 27.90
CA ILE A 136 40.50 34.76 26.95
C ILE A 136 41.59 33.86 27.53
N ASN A 137 41.33 32.56 27.38
CA ASN A 137 42.36 31.53 27.22
C ASN A 137 43.35 31.92 26.12
N SER A 138 44.55 32.34 26.50
CA SER A 138 45.77 32.21 25.71
C SER A 138 46.87 31.76 26.66
N SER A 139 46.95 30.45 26.84
CA SER A 139 48.03 29.75 27.53
C SER A 139 49.32 29.90 26.70
N MET A 140 49.95 31.07 26.77
CA MET A 140 51.41 31.13 26.75
C MET A 140 51.87 30.99 28.19
N THR A 141 52.36 29.81 28.55
CA THR A 141 53.17 29.59 29.74
C THR A 141 54.45 30.43 29.61
N PHE A 142 54.38 31.70 29.96
CA PHE A 142 55.57 32.45 30.35
C PHE A 142 56.08 31.81 31.64
N ARG A 143 57.18 31.05 31.53
CA ARG A 143 58.03 30.82 32.69
C ARG A 143 58.43 32.19 33.22
N GLU A 144 57.90 32.55 34.37
CA GLU A 144 58.30 33.70 35.15
C GLU A 144 59.72 33.41 35.68
N GLU A 145 60.71 33.55 34.82
CA GLU A 145 62.09 33.74 35.26
C GLU A 145 62.12 35.12 35.91
N THR A 146 62.19 35.10 37.25
CA THR A 146 62.30 36.23 38.17
C THR A 146 62.92 37.46 37.52
N MET A 147 62.06 38.43 37.21
CA MET A 147 62.48 39.81 36.94
C MET A 147 63.20 40.33 38.18
N PRO A 148 64.42 40.87 38.08
CA PRO A 148 65.08 41.50 39.23
C PRO A 148 64.25 42.73 39.65
N GLU A 149 63.70 42.69 40.87
CA GLU A 149 62.96 43.81 41.46
C GLU A 149 63.80 45.09 41.45
N LEU A 150 63.22 46.16 40.91
CA LEU A 150 63.77 47.51 41.01
C LEU A 150 63.60 48.03 42.45
N LYS A 151 64.52 47.65 43.33
CA LYS A 151 64.73 48.40 44.57
C LYS A 151 65.54 49.65 44.23
N PHE A 152 64.84 50.75 43.97
CA PHE A 152 65.45 52.07 43.99
C PHE A 152 65.77 52.43 45.45
N SER A 153 66.88 51.91 45.97
CA SER A 153 67.49 52.45 47.17
C SER A 153 68.28 53.71 46.80
N ASN A 154 68.04 54.82 47.50
CA ASN A 154 68.69 56.12 47.34
C ASN A 154 70.21 56.10 47.72
N GLY A 155 71.00 55.26 47.07
CA GLY A 155 72.45 55.17 47.20
C GLY A 155 73.04 54.77 45.86
N SER A 156 74.22 55.29 45.51
CA SER A 156 74.87 55.14 44.20
C SER A 156 74.83 53.68 43.71
N ILE A 157 73.97 53.43 42.71
CA ILE A 157 74.00 52.18 41.94
C ILE A 157 75.35 52.16 41.21
N ASP A 158 76.10 51.08 41.39
CA ASP A 158 77.36 50.82 40.71
C ASP A 158 77.09 50.86 39.19
N GLU A 159 77.79 51.74 38.46
CA GLU A 159 77.54 52.02 37.03
C GLU A 159 77.55 50.75 36.18
N LYS A 160 78.37 49.79 36.62
CA LYS A 160 78.47 48.43 36.09
C LYS A 160 77.17 47.62 36.18
N GLU A 161 76.40 47.71 37.27
CA GLU A 161 75.14 46.98 37.42
C GLU A 161 74.04 47.54 36.48
N ARG A 162 74.10 48.84 36.20
CA ARG A 162 73.20 49.49 35.23
C ARG A 162 73.52 49.04 33.80
N GLU A 163 74.80 48.98 33.45
CA GLU A 163 75.25 48.50 32.14
C GLU A 163 74.87 47.03 31.90
N GLU A 164 75.07 46.17 32.91
CA GLU A 164 74.68 44.74 32.83
C GLU A 164 73.18 44.56 32.63
N LYS A 165 72.34 45.33 33.35
CA LYS A 165 70.87 45.31 33.15
C LYS A 165 70.47 45.83 31.79
N GLN A 166 71.11 46.90 31.30
CA GLN A 166 70.83 47.45 29.98
C GLN A 166 71.20 46.45 28.87
N ALA A 167 72.34 45.75 29.01
CA ALA A 167 72.74 44.68 28.08
C ALA A 167 71.76 43.50 28.11
N TYR A 168 71.30 43.08 29.29
CA TYR A 168 70.28 42.03 29.44
C TYR A 168 68.97 42.38 28.74
N TYR A 169 68.41 43.57 28.99
CA TYR A 169 67.18 43.99 28.34
C TYR A 169 67.34 44.14 26.82
N SER A 170 68.50 44.63 26.36
CA SER A 170 68.79 44.75 24.93
C SER A 170 68.81 43.38 24.25
N LEU A 171 69.46 42.38 24.87
CA LEU A 171 69.45 41.00 24.36
C LEU A 171 68.04 40.42 24.37
N ARG A 172 67.28 40.65 25.45
CA ARG A 172 65.90 40.16 25.57
C ARG A 172 64.97 40.75 24.50
N ILE A 173 65.13 42.03 24.17
CA ILE A 173 64.38 42.68 23.08
C ILE A 173 64.68 41.98 21.76
N ILE A 174 65.96 41.72 21.45
CA ILE A 174 66.36 41.04 20.21
C ILE A 174 65.74 39.63 20.13
N GLU A 175 65.75 38.86 21.22
CA GLU A 175 65.12 37.53 21.27
C GLU A 175 63.61 37.58 21.03
N LEU A 176 62.93 38.56 21.64
CA LEU A 176 61.49 38.76 21.47
C LEU A 176 61.15 39.17 20.04
N GLU A 177 61.93 40.08 19.44
CA GLU A 177 61.78 40.48 18.04
C GLU A 177 61.95 39.31 17.08
N GLN A 178 62.96 38.46 17.28
CA GLN A 178 63.17 37.25 16.49
C GLN A 178 62.03 36.24 16.65
N THR A 179 61.46 36.13 17.85
CA THR A 179 60.31 35.25 18.12
C THR A 179 59.06 35.75 17.40
N ILE A 180 58.76 37.05 17.50
CA ILE A 180 57.64 37.68 16.79
C ILE A 180 57.79 37.52 15.26
N GLN A 181 59.00 37.66 14.71
CA GLN A 181 59.24 37.47 13.28
C GLN A 181 58.97 36.03 12.83
N ARG A 182 59.41 35.03 13.62
CA ARG A 182 59.12 33.61 13.34
C ARG A 182 57.63 33.32 13.42
N ASP A 183 56.95 33.81 14.44
CA ASP A 183 55.51 33.58 14.61
C ASP A 183 54.71 34.23 13.47
N ARG A 184 55.09 35.44 13.03
CA ARG A 184 54.49 36.08 11.85
C ARG A 184 54.68 35.27 10.58
N PHE A 185 55.88 34.70 10.38
CA PHE A 185 56.16 33.86 9.23
C PHE A 185 55.30 32.59 9.26
N ASN A 186 55.27 31.88 10.39
CA ASN A 186 54.50 30.66 10.59
C ASN A 186 52.99 30.90 10.38
N PHE A 187 52.46 31.98 10.97
CA PHE A 187 51.05 32.36 10.80
C PHE A 187 50.71 32.65 9.34
N ASN A 188 51.60 33.32 8.61
CA ASN A 188 51.38 33.61 7.19
C ASN A 188 51.38 32.33 6.34
N GLU A 189 52.27 31.37 6.61
CA GLU A 189 52.25 30.06 5.94
C GLU A 189 50.96 29.28 6.24
N GLU A 190 50.52 29.27 7.50
CA GLU A 190 49.27 28.60 7.91
C GLU A 190 48.05 29.25 7.24
N LEU A 191 48.02 30.58 7.14
CA LEU A 191 46.96 31.32 6.46
C LEU A 191 46.89 30.96 4.97
N ILE A 192 48.04 30.90 4.29
CA ILE A 192 48.12 30.51 2.87
C ILE A 192 47.64 29.07 2.69
N ARG A 193 48.11 28.16 3.55
CA ARG A 193 47.72 26.75 3.51
C ARG A 193 46.21 26.58 3.73
N SER A 194 45.66 27.23 4.75
CA SER A 194 44.23 27.21 5.04
C SER A 194 43.42 27.76 3.86
N GLY A 195 43.86 28.86 3.24
CA GLY A 195 43.23 29.41 2.04
C GLY A 195 43.20 28.43 0.85
N GLN A 196 44.27 27.65 0.66
CA GLN A 196 44.32 26.61 -0.38
C GLN A 196 43.38 25.43 -0.08
N GLU A 197 43.27 25.02 1.19
CA GLU A 197 42.36 23.97 1.63
C GLU A 197 40.89 24.38 1.41
N TYR A 198 40.52 25.61 1.79
CA TYR A 198 39.19 26.15 1.51
C TYR A 198 38.89 26.23 0.01
N LYS A 199 39.85 26.67 -0.80
CA LYS A 199 39.68 26.72 -2.26
C LYS A 199 39.37 25.34 -2.84
N LYS A 200 40.14 24.31 -2.45
CA LYS A 200 39.91 22.92 -2.88
C LYS A 200 38.53 22.42 -2.45
N ALA A 201 38.10 22.74 -1.23
CA ALA A 201 36.78 22.36 -0.74
C ALA A 201 35.65 23.03 -1.54
N ILE A 202 35.79 24.32 -1.87
CA ILE A 202 34.83 25.06 -2.69
C ILE A 202 34.75 24.47 -4.11
N ASP A 203 35.89 24.15 -4.72
CA ASP A 203 35.95 23.54 -6.05
C ASP A 203 35.25 22.16 -6.05
N GLN A 204 35.48 21.35 -5.02
CA GLN A 204 34.82 20.05 -4.86
C GLN A 204 33.30 20.18 -4.71
N ILE A 205 32.84 21.09 -3.85
CA ILE A 205 31.40 21.37 -3.66
C ILE A 205 30.77 21.84 -4.98
N SER A 206 31.48 22.65 -5.76
CA SER A 206 31.00 23.14 -7.05
C SER A 206 30.80 22.02 -8.07
N ILE A 207 31.71 21.04 -8.10
CA ILE A 207 31.57 19.85 -8.95
C ILE A 207 30.37 19.00 -8.52
N GLU A 208 30.24 18.74 -7.22
CA GLU A 208 29.12 17.95 -6.69
C GLU A 208 27.77 18.60 -6.98
N LEU A 209 27.68 19.94 -6.84
CA LEU A 209 26.47 20.69 -7.19
C LEU A 209 26.07 20.51 -8.66
N GLU A 210 27.01 20.53 -9.60
CA GLU A 210 26.70 20.28 -11.02
C GLU A 210 26.25 18.84 -11.27
N ILE A 211 26.84 17.85 -10.58
CA ILE A 211 26.37 16.46 -10.64
C ILE A 211 24.93 16.35 -10.13
N TYR A 212 24.60 16.98 -9.01
CA TYR A 212 23.24 16.97 -8.46
C TYR A 212 22.24 17.69 -9.37
N LYS A 213 22.61 18.81 -9.98
CA LYS A 213 21.78 19.50 -10.98
C LYS A 213 21.50 18.60 -12.19
N ALA A 214 22.51 17.89 -12.70
CA ALA A 214 22.32 16.97 -13.80
C ALA A 214 21.39 15.80 -13.43
N LYS A 215 21.58 15.20 -12.25
CA LYS A 215 20.69 14.15 -11.72
C LYS A 215 19.25 14.64 -11.57
N SER A 216 19.06 15.82 -10.99
CA SER A 216 17.74 16.44 -10.83
C SER A 216 17.02 16.63 -12.17
N LYS A 217 17.73 17.11 -13.21
CA LYS A 217 17.18 17.21 -14.57
C LYS A 217 16.77 15.85 -15.14
N ASN A 218 17.54 14.81 -14.90
CA ASN A 218 17.21 13.46 -15.37
C ASN A 218 15.98 12.89 -14.64
N PHE A 219 15.87 13.09 -13.32
CA PHE A 219 14.67 12.70 -12.58
C PHE A 219 13.43 13.45 -13.04
N GLN A 220 13.57 14.74 -13.36
CA GLN A 220 12.45 15.51 -13.90
C GLN A 220 11.95 14.94 -15.23
N LYS A 221 12.87 14.60 -16.15
CA LYS A 221 12.50 13.93 -17.42
C LYS A 221 11.76 12.61 -17.18
N LEU A 222 12.27 11.78 -16.27
CA LEU A 222 11.64 10.50 -15.94
C LEU A 222 10.23 10.68 -15.34
N ILE A 223 10.04 11.71 -14.51
CA ILE A 223 8.71 12.06 -13.98
C ILE A 223 7.76 12.45 -15.12
N ASP A 224 8.23 13.22 -16.10
CA ASP A 224 7.40 13.67 -17.21
C ASP A 224 7.06 12.50 -18.15
N GLU A 225 8.00 11.59 -18.41
CA GLU A 225 7.76 10.33 -19.14
C GLU A 225 6.70 9.46 -18.44
N PHE A 226 6.80 9.27 -17.11
CA PHE A 226 5.79 8.52 -16.36
C PHE A 226 4.42 9.21 -16.30
N LYS A 227 4.36 10.54 -16.39
CA LYS A 227 3.08 11.24 -16.49
C LYS A 227 2.42 10.97 -17.83
N GLU A 228 3.17 11.05 -18.92
CA GLU A 228 2.68 10.76 -20.28
C GLU A 228 2.17 9.31 -20.38
N GLU A 229 2.94 8.34 -19.88
CA GLU A 229 2.51 6.93 -19.86
C GLU A 229 1.23 6.72 -19.03
N ASN A 230 1.10 7.38 -17.89
CA ASN A 230 -0.11 7.30 -17.06
C ASN A 230 -1.34 7.92 -17.74
N GLU A 231 -1.16 9.03 -18.46
CA GLU A 231 -2.24 9.65 -19.25
C GLU A 231 -2.70 8.73 -20.37
N GLU A 232 -1.77 8.10 -21.10
CA GLU A 232 -2.11 7.10 -22.12
C GLU A 232 -2.85 5.88 -21.54
N LEU A 233 -2.38 5.34 -20.40
CA LEU A 233 -3.01 4.19 -19.76
C LEU A 233 -4.41 4.54 -19.24
N ARG A 234 -4.61 5.75 -18.72
CA ARG A 234 -5.94 6.24 -18.34
C ARG A 234 -6.87 6.35 -19.54
N ALA A 235 -6.38 6.87 -20.67
CA ALA A 235 -7.17 6.95 -21.89
C ALA A 235 -7.57 5.56 -22.42
N LYS A 236 -6.63 4.61 -22.44
CA LYS A 236 -6.90 3.20 -22.82
C LYS A 236 -7.92 2.54 -21.89
N LEU A 237 -7.80 2.78 -20.58
CA LEU A 237 -8.74 2.26 -19.59
C LEU A 237 -10.15 2.80 -19.81
N GLU A 238 -10.29 4.10 -20.10
CA GLU A 238 -11.60 4.71 -20.35
C GLU A 238 -12.22 4.16 -21.63
N GLN A 239 -11.42 4.00 -22.69
CA GLN A 239 -11.89 3.39 -23.93
C GLN A 239 -12.38 1.94 -23.73
N GLU A 240 -11.69 1.14 -22.91
CA GLU A 240 -12.16 -0.22 -22.60
C GLU A 240 -13.44 -0.22 -21.75
N LYS A 241 -13.59 0.71 -20.80
CA LYS A 241 -14.84 0.86 -20.05
C LYS A 241 -16.02 1.19 -20.96
N GLU A 242 -15.83 2.09 -21.92
CA GLU A 242 -16.87 2.42 -22.89
C GLU A 242 -17.27 1.20 -23.73
N LYS A 243 -16.29 0.39 -24.18
CA LYS A 243 -16.58 -0.86 -24.91
C LYS A 243 -17.31 -1.88 -24.05
N THR A 244 -16.91 -2.06 -22.79
CA THR A 244 -17.58 -3.00 -21.88
C THR A 244 -19.02 -2.57 -21.61
N ASN A 245 -19.27 -1.26 -21.41
CA ASN A 245 -20.61 -0.73 -21.20
C ASN A 245 -21.49 -0.94 -22.44
N ALA A 246 -20.96 -0.66 -23.64
CA ALA A 246 -21.68 -0.90 -24.89
C ALA A 246 -21.98 -2.39 -25.12
N ALA A 247 -21.05 -3.28 -24.76
CA ALA A 247 -21.26 -4.72 -24.83
C ALA A 247 -22.35 -5.19 -23.84
N GLU A 248 -22.34 -4.66 -22.61
CA GLU A 248 -23.34 -4.96 -21.59
C GLU A 248 -24.74 -4.48 -21.99
N GLU A 249 -24.87 -3.25 -22.51
CA GLU A 249 -26.14 -2.74 -23.03
C GLU A 249 -26.68 -3.62 -24.17
N ASN A 250 -25.82 -4.06 -25.09
CA ASN A 250 -26.21 -4.95 -26.18
C ASN A 250 -26.67 -6.32 -25.66
N LEU A 251 -25.98 -6.87 -24.66
CA LEU A 251 -26.37 -8.11 -24.00
C LEU A 251 -27.77 -7.96 -23.36
N GLN A 252 -28.00 -6.89 -22.59
CA GLN A 252 -29.29 -6.63 -21.95
C GLN A 252 -30.42 -6.50 -22.98
N LYS A 253 -30.20 -5.77 -24.08
CA LYS A 253 -31.16 -5.66 -25.19
C LYS A 253 -31.49 -7.02 -25.80
N ASN A 254 -30.48 -7.88 -26.00
CA ASN A 254 -30.68 -9.22 -26.55
C ASN A 254 -31.44 -10.14 -25.59
N ILE A 255 -31.13 -10.10 -24.30
CA ILE A 255 -31.86 -10.84 -23.26
C ILE A 255 -33.34 -10.42 -23.27
N LEU A 256 -33.62 -9.11 -23.33
CA LEU A 256 -34.99 -8.60 -23.37
C LEU A 256 -35.75 -9.10 -24.61
N LYS A 257 -35.14 -9.03 -25.79
CA LYS A 257 -35.72 -9.55 -27.04
C LYS A 257 -36.00 -11.05 -26.95
N SER A 258 -35.06 -11.82 -26.40
CA SER A 258 -35.22 -13.25 -26.21
C SER A 258 -36.38 -13.58 -25.26
N LYS A 259 -36.47 -12.91 -24.10
CA LYS A 259 -37.59 -13.06 -23.15
C LYS A 259 -38.95 -12.72 -23.78
N MET A 260 -39.01 -11.67 -24.59
CA MET A 260 -40.25 -11.30 -25.29
C MET A 260 -40.68 -12.37 -26.30
N SER A 261 -39.72 -12.94 -27.04
CA SER A 261 -39.96 -14.05 -27.96
C SER A 261 -40.43 -15.32 -27.22
N GLU A 262 -39.75 -15.68 -26.13
CA GLU A 262 -40.09 -16.82 -25.29
C GLU A 262 -41.51 -16.69 -24.70
N ASN A 263 -41.86 -15.52 -24.17
CA ASN A 263 -43.22 -15.25 -23.69
C ASN A 263 -44.27 -15.34 -24.81
N SER A 264 -43.94 -14.94 -26.04
CA SER A 264 -44.84 -15.09 -27.18
C SER A 264 -45.05 -16.56 -27.54
N LEU A 265 -43.98 -17.37 -27.50
CA LEU A 265 -44.07 -18.81 -27.75
C LEU A 265 -44.88 -19.52 -26.66
N LEU A 266 -44.72 -19.12 -25.39
CA LEU A 266 -45.48 -19.66 -24.28
C LEU A 266 -46.99 -19.45 -24.49
N LYS A 267 -47.42 -18.24 -24.87
CA LYS A 267 -48.83 -17.96 -25.17
C LYS A 267 -49.38 -18.81 -26.32
N ILE A 268 -48.55 -19.10 -27.32
CA ILE A 268 -48.94 -19.98 -28.44
C ILE A 268 -49.12 -21.41 -27.94
N LEU A 269 -48.21 -21.90 -27.09
CA LEU A 269 -48.29 -23.23 -26.50
C LEU A 269 -49.54 -23.38 -25.62
N GLU A 270 -49.81 -22.42 -24.73
CA GLU A 270 -51.01 -22.41 -23.88
C GLU A 270 -52.30 -22.48 -24.72
N LYS A 271 -52.37 -21.72 -25.82
CA LYS A 271 -53.50 -21.77 -26.75
C LYS A 271 -53.62 -23.15 -27.41
N LYS A 272 -52.51 -23.76 -27.81
CA LYS A 272 -52.50 -25.09 -28.43
C LYS A 272 -52.90 -26.19 -27.46
N ASP A 273 -52.54 -26.07 -26.19
CA ASP A 273 -52.96 -27.00 -25.15
C ASP A 273 -54.48 -26.89 -24.91
N ALA A 274 -55.05 -25.68 -24.94
CA ALA A 274 -56.50 -25.49 -24.89
C ALA A 274 -57.20 -26.12 -26.11
N ASP A 275 -56.71 -25.86 -27.33
CA ASP A 275 -57.25 -26.46 -28.56
C ASP A 275 -57.21 -28.01 -28.49
N LEU A 276 -56.11 -28.58 -27.96
CA LEU A 276 -55.96 -30.04 -27.79
C LEU A 276 -56.92 -30.60 -26.75
N PHE A 277 -57.17 -29.87 -25.67
CA PHE A 277 -58.14 -30.23 -24.65
C PHE A 277 -59.56 -30.30 -25.25
N ASP A 278 -59.97 -29.26 -25.97
CA ASP A 278 -61.27 -29.22 -26.66
C ASP A 278 -61.43 -30.36 -27.67
N LEU A 279 -60.39 -30.64 -28.46
CA LEU A 279 -60.40 -31.76 -29.41
C LEU A 279 -60.50 -33.13 -28.71
N ARG A 280 -59.84 -33.31 -27.56
CA ARG A 280 -59.96 -34.55 -26.76
C ARG A 280 -61.38 -34.74 -26.27
N ASP A 281 -62.02 -33.69 -25.79
CA ASP A 281 -63.41 -33.75 -25.34
C ASP A 281 -64.37 -34.07 -26.49
N GLN A 282 -64.18 -33.46 -27.66
CA GLN A 282 -64.94 -33.82 -28.87
C GLN A 282 -64.75 -35.29 -29.28
N ILE A 283 -63.51 -35.80 -29.25
CA ILE A 283 -63.23 -37.22 -29.53
C ILE A 283 -63.95 -38.12 -28.53
N LYS A 284 -63.99 -37.75 -27.24
CA LYS A 284 -64.68 -38.51 -26.20
C LYS A 284 -66.18 -38.57 -26.47
N VAL A 285 -66.81 -37.45 -26.83
CA VAL A 285 -68.22 -37.38 -27.22
C VAL A 285 -68.49 -38.29 -28.42
N LEU A 286 -67.74 -38.13 -29.50
CA LEU A 286 -67.89 -38.96 -30.72
C LEU A 286 -67.68 -40.45 -30.44
N LYS A 287 -66.76 -40.80 -29.54
CA LYS A 287 -66.52 -42.19 -29.16
C LYS A 287 -67.71 -42.78 -28.40
N ASN A 288 -68.35 -42.00 -27.53
CA ASN A 288 -69.58 -42.42 -26.83
C ASN A 288 -70.74 -42.59 -27.83
N GLU A 289 -70.97 -41.63 -28.72
CA GLU A 289 -72.00 -41.72 -29.76
C GLU A 289 -71.80 -42.95 -30.66
N ASN A 290 -70.55 -43.22 -31.06
CA ASN A 290 -70.24 -44.38 -31.90
C ASN A 290 -70.45 -45.70 -31.14
N GLN A 291 -70.18 -45.74 -29.83
CA GLN A 291 -70.49 -46.89 -28.98
C GLN A 291 -72.01 -47.12 -28.90
N GLU A 292 -72.81 -46.08 -28.69
CA GLU A 292 -74.27 -46.16 -28.71
C GLU A 292 -74.80 -46.68 -30.06
N LEU A 293 -74.24 -46.19 -31.17
CA LEU A 293 -74.58 -46.67 -32.51
C LEU A 293 -74.20 -48.15 -32.71
N GLN A 294 -73.06 -48.59 -32.19
CA GLN A 294 -72.70 -50.02 -32.22
C GLN A 294 -73.70 -50.86 -31.43
N ASP A 295 -74.10 -50.42 -30.25
CA ASP A 295 -75.05 -51.15 -29.41
C ASP A 295 -76.45 -51.20 -30.04
N ARG A 296 -76.93 -50.10 -30.64
CA ARG A 296 -78.15 -50.09 -31.47
C ARG A 296 -78.05 -51.04 -32.65
N ASN A 297 -76.92 -51.04 -33.36
CA ASN A 297 -76.71 -51.97 -34.48
C ASN A 297 -76.73 -53.43 -34.02
N LYS A 298 -76.13 -53.77 -32.87
CA LYS A 298 -76.23 -55.12 -32.29
C LYS A 298 -77.68 -55.51 -31.99
N ILE A 299 -78.46 -54.60 -31.41
CA ILE A 299 -79.89 -54.82 -31.13
C ILE A 299 -80.65 -55.10 -32.43
N ILE A 300 -80.46 -54.27 -33.46
CA ILE A 300 -81.10 -54.44 -34.77
C ILE A 300 -80.67 -55.77 -35.40
N GLN A 301 -79.40 -56.14 -35.30
CA GLN A 301 -78.87 -57.39 -35.85
C GLN A 301 -79.45 -58.62 -35.13
N ASN A 302 -79.57 -58.56 -33.80
CA ASN A 302 -80.22 -59.59 -32.98
C ASN A 302 -81.72 -59.71 -33.33
N GLN A 303 -82.42 -58.58 -33.49
CA GLN A 303 -83.81 -58.56 -33.96
C GLN A 303 -83.93 -59.18 -35.36
N LYS A 304 -83.03 -58.85 -36.29
CA LYS A 304 -83.00 -59.42 -37.64
C LYS A 304 -82.76 -60.94 -37.61
N CYS A 305 -81.84 -61.44 -36.78
CA CYS A 305 -81.67 -62.88 -36.56
C CYS A 305 -82.92 -63.54 -35.97
N SER A 306 -83.63 -62.88 -35.04
CA SER A 306 -84.88 -63.38 -34.44
C SER A 306 -86.04 -63.42 -35.45
N VAL A 307 -86.09 -62.48 -36.39
CA VAL A 307 -87.07 -62.46 -37.49
C VAL A 307 -86.73 -63.53 -38.53
N GLN A 308 -85.44 -63.75 -38.81
CA GLN A 308 -84.97 -64.77 -39.75
C GLN A 308 -85.15 -66.21 -39.22
N THR A 309 -85.04 -66.42 -37.90
CA THR A 309 -85.39 -67.69 -37.23
C THR A 309 -86.91 -67.91 -37.12
N LYS A 310 -87.72 -66.85 -37.06
CA LYS A 310 -89.19 -66.95 -37.17
C LYS A 310 -89.70 -67.17 -38.60
N LEU A 311 -88.88 -66.90 -39.62
CA LEU A 311 -89.17 -67.13 -41.05
C LEU A 311 -88.63 -68.46 -41.60
N SER A 312 -88.16 -69.37 -40.74
CA SER A 312 -87.73 -70.73 -41.14
C SER A 312 -88.25 -71.76 -40.11
N PRO A 313 -89.34 -72.48 -40.42
CA PRO A 313 -89.21 -73.67 -41.26
C PRO A 313 -90.32 -73.75 -42.31
N SER A 314 -90.08 -73.19 -43.50
CA SER A 314 -90.71 -73.62 -44.75
C SER A 314 -90.16 -72.77 -45.88
N LEU A 315 -89.21 -73.34 -46.63
CA LEU A 315 -89.18 -73.29 -48.09
C LEU A 315 -87.93 -74.03 -48.59
N LYS A 316 -88.18 -75.24 -49.09
CA LYS A 316 -87.32 -75.92 -50.04
C LYS A 316 -87.18 -75.05 -51.29
N ASN A 317 -86.01 -75.15 -51.91
CA ASN A 317 -85.69 -74.88 -53.31
C ASN A 317 -85.82 -73.44 -53.83
N SER A 318 -84.67 -72.78 -54.03
CA SER A 318 -84.14 -72.43 -55.37
C SER A 318 -82.97 -71.45 -55.24
N GLY A 319 -82.06 -71.48 -56.23
CA GLY A 319 -81.29 -70.28 -56.57
C GLY A 319 -79.83 -70.27 -56.16
N THR A 320 -79.02 -70.98 -56.94
CA THR A 320 -77.61 -70.68 -57.17
C THR A 320 -77.39 -69.25 -57.70
N LYS A 321 -76.19 -68.71 -57.43
CA LYS A 321 -75.52 -67.52 -58.04
C LYS A 321 -75.85 -66.14 -57.44
N SER A 322 -74.88 -65.60 -56.70
CA SER A 322 -74.35 -64.23 -56.86
C SER A 322 -73.47 -63.89 -55.65
N ASN A 323 -72.17 -64.22 -55.73
CA ASN A 323 -71.19 -63.70 -54.76
C ASN A 323 -69.78 -63.60 -55.36
N LYS A 324 -69.70 -63.07 -56.60
CA LYS A 324 -68.43 -62.71 -57.25
C LYS A 324 -68.33 -61.23 -57.66
N GLU A 325 -69.35 -60.40 -57.44
CA GLU A 325 -69.35 -59.01 -57.95
C GLU A 325 -68.92 -57.92 -56.95
N ASN A 326 -68.88 -58.18 -55.64
CA ASN A 326 -68.48 -57.14 -54.68
C ASN A 326 -66.98 -57.14 -54.31
N THR A 327 -66.24 -58.18 -54.68
CA THR A 327 -64.79 -58.24 -54.44
C THR A 327 -63.99 -57.51 -55.53
N GLN A 328 -64.54 -57.34 -56.74
CA GLN A 328 -63.88 -56.62 -57.83
C GLN A 328 -64.01 -55.10 -57.73
N LYS A 329 -65.11 -54.56 -57.18
CA LYS A 329 -65.25 -53.10 -56.95
C LYS A 329 -64.35 -52.57 -55.82
N LYS A 330 -63.99 -53.40 -54.83
CA LYS A 330 -63.11 -53.00 -53.73
C LYS A 330 -61.63 -52.96 -54.14
N ILE A 331 -61.23 -53.75 -55.14
CA ILE A 331 -59.87 -53.73 -55.69
C ILE A 331 -59.69 -52.58 -56.70
N ALA A 332 -60.71 -52.25 -57.50
CA ALA A 332 -60.65 -51.11 -58.42
C ALA A 332 -60.57 -49.75 -57.70
N LEU A 333 -61.26 -49.57 -56.57
CA LEU A 333 -61.25 -48.30 -55.83
C LEU A 333 -59.92 -48.05 -55.07
N MET A 334 -59.20 -49.10 -54.67
CA MET A 334 -57.89 -48.96 -54.02
C MET A 334 -56.75 -48.69 -55.02
N SER A 335 -56.89 -49.08 -56.29
CA SER A 335 -55.93 -48.73 -57.35
C SER A 335 -55.97 -47.23 -57.70
N GLN A 336 -57.16 -46.62 -57.72
CA GLN A 336 -57.32 -45.20 -58.08
C GLN A 336 -56.88 -44.23 -56.97
N LYS A 337 -56.92 -44.65 -55.70
CA LYS A 337 -56.50 -43.84 -54.54
C LYS A 337 -54.98 -43.83 -54.31
N ASN A 338 -54.27 -44.84 -54.81
CA ASN A 338 -52.80 -44.90 -54.73
C ASN A 338 -52.09 -44.14 -55.86
N GLN A 339 -52.73 -43.95 -57.03
CA GLN A 339 -52.17 -43.08 -58.09
C GLN A 339 -52.31 -41.58 -57.80
N SER A 340 -53.28 -41.18 -56.99
CA SER A 340 -53.49 -39.76 -56.60
C SER A 340 -52.54 -39.29 -55.48
N LYS A 341 -52.02 -40.21 -54.64
CA LYS A 341 -51.00 -39.90 -53.63
C LYS A 341 -49.58 -39.75 -54.19
N LEU A 342 -49.27 -40.35 -55.34
CA LEU A 342 -47.94 -40.24 -55.98
C LEU A 342 -47.75 -38.98 -56.83
N LYS A 343 -48.83 -38.28 -57.22
CA LYS A 343 -48.74 -37.01 -57.98
C LYS A 343 -48.61 -35.75 -57.11
N MET A 344 -48.82 -35.83 -55.80
CA MET A 344 -48.75 -34.67 -54.90
C MET A 344 -47.40 -34.51 -54.18
N THR A 345 -46.50 -35.50 -54.27
CA THR A 345 -45.17 -35.45 -53.65
C THR A 345 -44.05 -34.98 -54.58
N LEU A 346 -44.36 -34.59 -55.82
CA LEU A 346 -43.38 -34.07 -56.79
C LEU A 346 -43.49 -32.56 -57.07
N ILE A 347 -44.28 -31.83 -56.29
CA ILE A 347 -44.35 -30.37 -56.37
C ILE A 347 -44.21 -29.83 -54.94
N LYS A 348 -42.97 -29.76 -54.47
CA LYS A 348 -42.45 -28.80 -53.48
C LYS A 348 -40.97 -29.11 -53.28
N HIS A 349 -40.19 -28.57 -54.22
CA HIS A 349 -38.91 -27.96 -53.89
C HIS A 349 -39.11 -26.87 -52.85
#